data_AF-A0A370FFI4-F1
#
_entry.id   AF-A0A370FFI4-F1
#
_cell.length_a   1.000
_cell.length_b   1.000
_cell.length_c   1.000
_cell.angle_alpha   90.00
_cell.angle_beta   90.00
_cell.angle_gamma   90.00
#
_symmetry.space_group_name_H-M   'P 1'
#
loop_
_entity.id
_entity.type
_entity.pdbx_description
1 polymer ?
#
loop_
_entity_poly.entity_id
_entity_poly.type
_entity_poly.pdbx_seq_one_letter_code
_entity_poly.pdbx_strand_id
1 'polypeptide(L)'
;MKLWRLLGAVLAVVALAGCAVGPVDAQRLQQSAADALPVADNAVRFVSPVEWHANTRGFSDARNLRMASYPKSGVIVLTNQSIYIEQWDSDRFSILKRIPIARLIEASIDTFGGGDRLVLQLDDYETHTFLFVDSFSIVVSRGKAREFWALMPSAIRK
;
A
#
# COMPACT_ATOMS: atom_id res chain seq x y z
N MET A 1 6.72 -40.00 37.73
CA MET A 1 7.54 -39.02 36.96
C MET A 1 7.21 -39.02 35.45
N LYS A 2 5.98 -38.72 35.03
CA LYS A 2 5.60 -38.75 33.59
C LYS A 2 4.71 -37.60 33.10
N LEU A 3 4.30 -36.66 33.97
CA LEU A 3 3.40 -35.56 33.58
C LEU A 3 4.14 -34.37 32.93
N TRP A 4 5.44 -34.22 33.21
CA TRP A 4 6.19 -33.01 32.85
C TRP A 4 6.70 -33.06 31.40
N ARG A 5 6.79 -34.27 30.82
CA ARG A 5 7.16 -34.48 29.42
C ARG A 5 6.02 -34.18 28.44
N LEU A 6 4.76 -34.34 28.86
CA LEU A 6 3.57 -34.02 28.05
C LEU A 6 3.34 -32.51 27.97
N LEU A 7 3.56 -31.78 29.08
CA LEU A 7 3.48 -30.32 29.10
C LEU A 7 4.51 -29.65 28.19
N GLY A 8 5.74 -30.18 28.14
CA GLY A 8 6.78 -29.68 27.22
C GLY A 8 6.43 -29.88 25.74
N ALA A 9 5.78 -30.99 25.40
CA ALA A 9 5.37 -31.26 24.02
C ALA A 9 4.22 -30.36 23.54
N VAL A 10 3.24 -30.07 24.41
CA VAL A 10 2.13 -29.16 24.09
C VAL A 10 2.63 -27.71 23.90
N LEU A 11 3.58 -27.25 24.72
CA LEU A 11 4.17 -25.92 24.55
C LEU A 11 4.96 -25.78 23.24
N ALA A 12 5.66 -26.83 22.82
CA ALA A 12 6.40 -26.84 21.56
C ALA A 12 5.48 -26.83 20.32
N VAL A 13 4.30 -27.48 20.40
CA VAL A 13 3.30 -27.48 19.32
C VAL A 13 2.59 -26.12 19.22
N VAL A 14 2.29 -25.47 20.35
CA VAL A 14 1.69 -24.12 20.35
C VAL A 14 2.68 -23.06 19.85
N ALA A 15 3.98 -23.24 20.08
CA ALA A 15 5.03 -22.37 19.53
C ALA A 15 5.19 -22.48 18.00
N LEU A 16 4.79 -23.61 17.40
CA LEU A 16 4.83 -23.83 15.93
C LEU A 16 3.50 -23.50 15.23
N ALA A 17 2.39 -23.38 15.96
CA ALA A 17 1.09 -23.01 15.41
C ALA A 17 0.90 -21.49 15.23
N GLY A 18 1.89 -20.69 15.65
CA GLY A 18 1.88 -19.23 15.57
C GLY A 18 2.51 -18.66 14.30
N CYS A 19 2.54 -19.38 13.17
CA CYS A 19 2.80 -18.76 11.87
C CYS A 19 1.61 -17.85 11.53
N ALA A 20 1.66 -16.62 12.05
CA ALA A 20 0.82 -15.54 11.56
C ALA A 20 1.00 -15.49 10.03
N VAL A 21 -0.09 -15.68 9.30
CA VAL A 21 -0.15 -15.52 7.85
C VAL A 21 -0.02 -14.02 7.57
N GLY A 22 1.22 -13.53 7.71
CA GLY A 22 1.63 -12.22 7.24
C GLY A 22 1.57 -12.17 5.72
N PRO A 23 1.57 -10.96 5.14
CA PRO A 23 1.32 -10.79 3.73
C PRO A 23 2.34 -11.56 2.91
N VAL A 24 1.85 -12.05 1.77
CA VAL A 24 2.56 -12.87 0.80
C VAL A 24 3.99 -12.35 0.57
N ASP A 25 4.94 -13.26 0.38
CA ASP A 25 6.32 -12.88 0.06
C ASP A 25 6.38 -11.87 -1.11
N ALA A 26 7.47 -11.11 -1.19
CA ALA A 26 7.63 -10.09 -2.21
C ALA A 26 7.52 -10.64 -3.65
N GLN A 27 7.78 -11.94 -3.86
CA GLN A 27 7.69 -12.59 -5.18
C GLN A 27 6.23 -12.82 -5.60
N ARG A 28 5.34 -13.07 -4.64
CA ARG A 28 3.92 -13.35 -4.88
C ARG A 28 3.01 -12.14 -4.66
N LEU A 29 3.56 -11.04 -4.14
CA LEU A 29 2.80 -9.81 -3.90
C LEU A 29 2.07 -9.32 -5.15
N GLN A 30 2.76 -9.25 -6.28
CA GLN A 30 2.17 -8.78 -7.53
C GLN A 30 1.02 -9.68 -8.01
N GLN A 31 1.19 -11.00 -7.93
CA GLN A 31 0.14 -11.95 -8.31
C GLN A 31 -1.08 -11.81 -7.39
N SER A 32 -0.84 -11.77 -6.09
CA SER A 32 -1.93 -11.78 -5.10
C SER A 32 -2.72 -10.47 -5.11
N ALA A 33 -2.06 -9.34 -5.38
CA ALA A 33 -2.73 -8.07 -5.61
C ALA A 33 -3.53 -8.08 -6.92
N ALA A 34 -2.95 -8.63 -8.00
CA ALA A 34 -3.65 -8.76 -9.28
C ALA A 34 -4.92 -9.63 -9.17
N ASP A 35 -4.90 -10.68 -8.34
CA ASP A 35 -6.04 -11.59 -8.14
C ASP A 35 -7.24 -10.90 -7.47
N ALA A 36 -7.02 -9.78 -6.75
CA ALA A 36 -8.09 -8.98 -6.13
C ALA A 36 -8.77 -8.00 -7.12
N LEU A 37 -8.18 -7.79 -8.30
CA LEU A 37 -8.67 -6.81 -9.26
C LEU A 37 -9.88 -7.32 -10.06
N PRO A 38 -10.80 -6.44 -10.47
CA PRO A 38 -11.80 -6.76 -11.48
C PRO A 38 -11.14 -7.21 -12.79
N VAL A 39 -11.74 -8.20 -13.48
CA VAL A 39 -11.21 -8.78 -14.74
C VAL A 39 -10.87 -7.72 -15.80
N ALA A 40 -11.66 -6.63 -15.87
CA ALA A 40 -11.45 -5.54 -16.83
C ALA A 40 -10.16 -4.72 -16.60
N ASP A 41 -9.59 -4.76 -15.39
CA ASP A 41 -8.44 -3.95 -14.97
C ASP A 41 -7.18 -4.79 -14.69
N ASN A 42 -7.12 -6.03 -15.21
CA ASN A 42 -6.03 -6.99 -14.92
C ASN A 42 -4.65 -6.62 -15.51
N ALA A 43 -4.55 -5.57 -16.33
CA ALA A 43 -3.29 -5.08 -16.89
C ALA A 43 -2.50 -4.27 -15.85
N VAL A 44 -1.92 -4.96 -14.88
CA VAL A 44 -1.11 -4.39 -13.80
C VAL A 44 0.23 -3.88 -14.34
N ARG A 45 0.52 -2.59 -14.12
CA ARG A 45 1.76 -1.92 -14.53
C ARG A 45 2.74 -1.72 -13.38
N PHE A 46 2.23 -1.60 -12.15
CA PHE A 46 3.04 -1.35 -10.97
C PHE A 46 2.32 -1.83 -9.71
N VAL A 47 3.06 -2.43 -8.78
CA VAL A 47 2.59 -2.84 -7.46
C VAL A 47 3.66 -2.47 -6.43
N SER A 48 3.26 -1.84 -5.33
CA SER A 48 4.19 -1.60 -4.22
C SER A 48 3.47 -1.42 -2.88
N PRO A 49 4.08 -1.84 -1.76
CA PRO A 49 3.57 -1.50 -0.44
C PRO A 49 3.60 0.01 -0.20
N VAL A 50 2.55 0.53 0.42
CA VAL A 50 2.41 1.96 0.76
C VAL A 50 1.77 2.18 2.12
N GLU A 51 2.05 3.34 2.70
CA GLU A 51 1.14 3.99 3.66
C GLU A 51 0.30 5.02 2.91
N TRP A 52 -1.01 4.90 3.04
CA TRP A 52 -1.99 5.79 2.42
C TRP A 52 -2.57 6.77 3.44
N HIS A 53 -2.47 8.06 3.12
CA HIS A 53 -3.13 9.14 3.83
C HIS A 53 -4.26 9.72 2.96
N ALA A 54 -5.50 9.50 3.39
CA ALA A 54 -6.67 10.09 2.73
C ALA A 54 -6.80 11.57 3.09
N ASN A 55 -7.32 12.37 2.15
CA ASN A 55 -7.60 13.80 2.31
C ASN A 55 -6.43 14.61 2.89
N THR A 56 -5.22 14.33 2.40
CA THR A 56 -3.99 14.91 2.91
C THR A 56 -3.12 15.36 1.74
N ARG A 57 -2.57 16.58 1.80
CA ARG A 57 -1.62 17.10 0.79
C ARG A 57 -0.18 17.02 1.31
N GLY A 58 0.55 16.00 0.87
CA GLY A 58 2.00 15.91 1.07
C GLY A 58 2.42 15.79 2.55
N PHE A 59 3.61 16.32 2.85
CA PHE A 59 4.24 16.29 4.17
C PHE A 59 3.70 17.35 5.13
N SER A 60 3.27 18.52 4.64
CA SER A 60 2.74 19.59 5.50
C SER A 60 1.49 19.11 6.22
N ASP A 61 0.55 18.57 5.46
CA ASP A 61 -0.75 18.20 6.01
C ASP A 61 -0.64 16.93 6.83
N ALA A 62 0.13 15.93 6.36
CA ALA A 62 0.26 14.66 7.08
C ALA A 62 0.91 14.80 8.46
N ARG A 63 1.79 15.78 8.65
CA ARG A 63 2.40 16.08 9.96
C ARG A 63 1.38 16.71 10.91
N ASN A 64 0.55 17.61 10.39
CA ASN A 64 -0.44 18.36 11.16
C ASN A 64 -1.71 17.54 11.43
N LEU A 65 -2.05 16.60 10.54
CA LEU A 65 -3.27 15.77 10.60
C LEU A 65 -3.09 14.45 11.34
N ARG A 66 -1.98 14.24 12.07
CA ARG A 66 -1.77 13.02 12.90
C ARG A 66 -2.92 12.74 13.88
N MET A 67 -3.76 13.74 14.17
CA MET A 67 -4.95 13.59 15.01
C MET A 67 -6.27 13.34 14.24
N ALA A 68 -6.32 13.59 12.93
CA ALA A 68 -7.57 13.55 12.16
C ALA A 68 -7.75 12.26 11.33
N SER A 69 -6.66 11.65 10.85
CA SER A 69 -6.72 10.32 10.21
C SER A 69 -5.38 9.60 10.31
N TYR A 70 -5.40 8.36 10.77
CA TYR A 70 -4.22 7.50 10.78
C TYR A 70 -3.93 6.99 9.36
N PRO A 71 -2.65 6.91 8.95
CA PRO A 71 -2.29 6.25 7.70
C PRO A 71 -2.79 4.81 7.70
N LYS A 72 -3.22 4.35 6.53
CA LYS A 72 -3.56 2.94 6.31
C LYS A 72 -2.42 2.27 5.55
N SER A 73 -1.84 1.23 6.14
CA SER A 73 -0.88 0.38 5.44
C SER A 73 -1.60 -0.51 4.43
N GLY A 74 -1.02 -0.64 3.25
CA GLY A 74 -1.60 -1.43 2.17
C GLY A 74 -0.68 -1.55 0.98
N VAL A 75 -1.27 -1.81 -0.17
CA VAL A 75 -0.59 -1.94 -1.45
C VAL A 75 -1.25 -1.00 -2.44
N ILE A 76 -0.43 -0.25 -3.19
CA ILE A 76 -0.91 0.50 -4.34
C ILE A 76 -0.71 -0.34 -5.60
N VAL A 77 -1.75 -0.42 -6.42
CA VAL A 77 -1.72 -1.12 -7.71
C VAL A 77 -2.10 -0.15 -8.81
N LEU A 78 -1.21 0.05 -9.77
CA LEU A 78 -1.48 0.84 -10.97
C LEU A 78 -1.83 -0.08 -12.13
N THR A 79 -2.97 0.19 -12.77
CA THR A 79 -3.41 -0.47 -13.99
C THR A 79 -3.42 0.53 -15.15
N ASN A 80 -3.89 0.13 -16.32
CA ASN A 80 -4.09 1.06 -17.44
C ASN A 80 -5.19 2.11 -17.17
N GLN A 81 -6.22 1.77 -16.37
CA GLN A 81 -7.42 2.59 -16.22
C GLN A 81 -7.59 3.18 -14.82
N SER A 82 -7.04 2.54 -13.80
CA SER A 82 -7.26 2.89 -12.40
C SER A 82 -6.04 2.66 -11.52
N ILE A 83 -6.02 3.38 -10.40
CA ILE A 83 -5.16 3.12 -9.25
C ILE A 83 -6.03 2.46 -8.19
N TYR A 84 -5.57 1.34 -7.66
CA TYR A 84 -6.21 0.63 -6.55
C TYR A 84 -5.38 0.76 -5.30
N ILE A 85 -6.07 0.87 -4.17
CA ILE A 85 -5.48 0.79 -2.85
C ILE A 85 -6.09 -0.44 -2.20
N GLU A 86 -5.24 -1.39 -1.86
CA GLU A 86 -5.61 -2.68 -1.32
C GLU A 86 -5.05 -2.87 0.09
N GLN A 87 -5.76 -3.62 0.91
CA GLN A 87 -5.31 -4.00 2.25
C GLN A 87 -5.39 -5.52 2.37
N TRP A 88 -4.45 -6.09 3.12
CA TRP A 88 -4.50 -7.49 3.50
C TRP A 88 -5.62 -7.70 4.53
N ASP A 89 -6.63 -8.49 4.17
CA ASP A 89 -7.77 -8.83 5.01
C ASP A 89 -7.98 -10.35 5.02
N SER A 90 -7.91 -10.94 6.21
CA SER A 90 -8.29 -12.32 6.56
C SER A 90 -7.58 -13.48 5.83
N ASP A 91 -6.81 -13.23 4.77
CA ASP A 91 -5.98 -14.18 3.99
C ASP A 91 -5.73 -13.70 2.53
N ARG A 92 -6.33 -12.58 2.13
CA ARG A 92 -6.25 -12.06 0.76
C ARG A 92 -6.22 -10.54 0.74
N PHE A 93 -5.91 -9.96 -0.43
CA PHE A 93 -6.11 -8.54 -0.62
C PHE A 93 -7.59 -8.21 -0.84
N SER A 94 -8.04 -7.13 -0.22
CA SER A 94 -9.33 -6.51 -0.45
C SER A 94 -9.14 -5.06 -0.92
N ILE A 95 -9.95 -4.64 -1.90
CA ILE A 95 -9.89 -3.28 -2.43
C ILE A 95 -10.52 -2.31 -1.42
N LEU A 96 -9.72 -1.38 -0.91
CA LEU A 96 -10.19 -0.28 -0.06
C LEU A 96 -10.72 0.90 -0.87
N LYS A 97 -10.05 1.25 -1.97
CA LYS A 97 -10.41 2.39 -2.81
C LYS A 97 -9.93 2.14 -4.24
N ARG A 98 -10.78 2.52 -5.19
CA ARG A 98 -10.47 2.61 -6.61
C ARG A 98 -10.47 4.07 -7.02
N ILE A 99 -9.41 4.50 -7.70
CA ILE A 99 -9.25 5.85 -8.25
C ILE A 99 -9.07 5.70 -9.77
N PRO A 100 -10.12 5.96 -10.57
CA PRO A 100 -9.98 5.98 -12.02
C PRO A 100 -8.96 7.05 -12.45
N ILE A 101 -8.08 6.71 -13.39
CA ILE A 101 -7.07 7.64 -13.91
C ILE A 101 -7.73 8.88 -14.51
N ALA A 102 -8.90 8.73 -15.14
CA ALA A 102 -9.66 9.83 -15.72
C ALA A 102 -10.12 10.89 -14.71
N ARG A 103 -10.17 10.56 -13.42
CA ARG A 103 -10.53 11.49 -12.33
C ARG A 103 -9.34 12.27 -11.79
N LEU A 104 -8.12 11.89 -12.16
CA LEU A 104 -6.92 12.58 -11.70
C LEU A 104 -6.75 13.89 -12.47
N ILE A 105 -6.64 14.98 -11.72
CA ILE A 105 -6.29 16.29 -12.28
C ILE A 105 -4.79 16.59 -12.12
N GLU A 106 -4.16 15.99 -11.11
CA GLU A 106 -2.77 16.21 -10.79
C GLU A 106 -2.15 15.02 -10.06
N ALA A 107 -0.91 14.71 -10.42
CA ALA A 107 0.00 13.83 -9.70
C ALA A 107 1.36 14.52 -9.55
N SER A 108 1.82 14.67 -8.31
CA SER A 108 3.08 15.35 -7.99
C SER A 108 3.89 14.57 -6.94
N ILE A 109 5.17 14.91 -6.84
CA ILE A 109 6.07 14.38 -5.83
C ILE A 109 6.38 15.48 -4.82
N ASP A 110 5.90 15.31 -3.60
CA ASP A 110 6.29 16.15 -2.48
C ASP A 110 7.54 15.56 -1.81
N THR A 111 8.60 16.35 -1.68
CA THR A 111 9.90 15.92 -1.15
C THR A 111 10.20 16.70 0.12
N PHE A 112 10.44 16.01 1.23
CA PHE A 112 10.87 16.64 2.47
C PHE A 112 11.99 15.83 3.13
N GLY A 113 13.14 16.47 3.33
CA GLY A 113 14.33 15.79 3.81
C GLY A 113 14.75 14.69 2.84
N GLY A 114 14.85 13.45 3.32
CA GLY A 114 15.22 12.28 2.51
C GLY A 114 14.06 11.40 2.05
N GLY A 115 12.81 11.87 2.20
CA GLY A 115 11.60 11.12 1.83
C GLY A 115 10.84 11.75 0.68
N ASP A 116 10.34 10.92 -0.22
CA ASP A 116 9.43 11.29 -1.31
C ASP A 116 8.01 10.78 -0.98
N ARG A 117 7.00 11.58 -1.30
CA ARG A 117 5.59 11.19 -1.25
C ARG A 117 4.93 11.45 -2.60
N LEU A 118 4.12 10.51 -3.05
CA LEU A 118 3.24 10.73 -4.18
C LEU A 118 1.98 11.41 -3.67
N VAL A 119 1.61 12.52 -4.29
CA VAL A 119 0.36 13.24 -4.00
C VAL A 119 -0.50 13.18 -5.25
N LEU A 120 -1.72 12.68 -5.10
CA LEU A 120 -2.73 12.61 -6.15
C LEU A 120 -3.89 13.52 -5.81
N GLN A 121 -4.30 14.37 -6.74
CA GLN A 121 -5.48 15.21 -6.60
C GLN A 121 -6.55 14.79 -7.62
N LEU A 122 -7.78 14.66 -7.14
CA LEU A 122 -8.94 14.29 -7.95
C LEU A 122 -9.73 15.53 -8.40
N ASP A 123 -10.62 15.33 -9.36
CA ASP A 123 -11.55 16.32 -9.93
C ASP A 123 -12.55 16.91 -8.90
N ASP A 124 -12.82 16.20 -7.82
CA ASP A 124 -13.62 16.65 -6.66
C ASP A 124 -12.77 17.31 -5.57
N TYR A 125 -11.49 17.58 -5.85
CA TYR A 125 -10.49 18.12 -4.92
C TYR A 125 -10.10 17.19 -3.77
N GLU A 126 -10.56 15.93 -3.72
CA GLU A 126 -9.98 14.92 -2.83
C GLU A 126 -8.48 14.80 -3.10
N THR A 127 -7.67 14.72 -2.03
CA THR A 127 -6.22 14.52 -2.16
C THR A 127 -5.79 13.26 -1.44
N HIS A 128 -5.02 12.42 -2.11
CA HIS A 128 -4.46 11.21 -1.55
C HIS A 128 -2.94 11.28 -1.57
N THR A 129 -2.34 11.07 -0.40
CA THR A 129 -0.87 11.06 -0.25
C THR A 129 -0.40 9.64 0.05
N PHE A 130 0.65 9.22 -0.62
CA PHE A 130 1.24 7.89 -0.49
C PHE A 130 2.71 7.99 -0.13
N LEU A 131 3.10 7.24 0.89
CA LEU A 131 4.49 6.96 1.24
C LEU A 131 4.80 5.52 0.85
N PHE A 132 5.82 5.32 0.01
CA PHE A 132 6.22 3.97 -0.42
C PHE A 132 7.15 3.33 0.61
N VAL A 133 6.97 2.03 0.87
CA VAL A 133 7.76 1.28 1.86
C VAL A 133 8.27 -0.04 1.28
N ASP A 134 9.45 -0.49 1.70
CA ASP A 134 10.15 -1.61 1.04
C ASP A 134 9.58 -3.01 1.37
N SER A 135 8.80 -3.18 2.45
CA SER A 135 8.36 -4.52 2.89
C SER A 135 7.30 -4.53 4.00
N PHE A 136 6.09 -3.96 3.79
CA PHE A 136 5.08 -3.75 4.87
C PHE A 136 5.66 -3.20 6.19
N SER A 137 6.87 -2.64 6.11
CA SER A 137 7.75 -2.24 7.19
C SER A 137 7.80 -0.73 7.22
N ILE A 138 8.44 -0.18 8.24
CA ILE A 138 8.54 1.29 8.44
C ILE A 138 9.64 1.90 7.55
N VAL A 139 10.34 1.10 6.73
CA VAL A 139 11.45 1.59 5.89
C VAL A 139 10.91 2.25 4.63
N VAL A 140 11.17 3.55 4.51
CA VAL A 140 10.77 4.36 3.35
C VAL A 140 11.58 3.95 2.13
N SER A 141 10.87 3.55 1.08
CA SER A 141 11.46 3.21 -0.21
C SER A 141 11.82 4.47 -0.99
N ARG A 142 13.10 4.65 -1.28
CA ARG A 142 13.58 5.80 -2.07
C ARG A 142 13.36 5.53 -3.56
N GLY A 143 12.78 6.50 -4.26
CA GLY A 143 12.60 6.44 -5.71
C GLY A 143 11.33 5.74 -6.18
N LYS A 144 10.68 4.88 -5.39
CA LYS A 144 9.41 4.23 -5.79
C LYS A 144 8.31 5.22 -6.12
N ALA A 145 8.22 6.33 -5.39
CA ALA A 145 7.27 7.40 -5.71
C ALA A 145 7.54 7.97 -7.12
N ARG A 146 8.81 8.16 -7.48
CA ARG A 146 9.22 8.66 -8.79
C ARG A 146 9.02 7.63 -9.91
N GLU A 147 9.29 6.36 -9.64
CA GLU A 147 8.98 5.26 -10.57
C GLU A 147 7.48 5.23 -10.88
N PHE A 148 6.64 5.28 -9.84
CA PHE A 148 5.19 5.34 -10.00
C PHE A 148 4.77 6.57 -10.82
N TRP A 149 5.27 7.74 -10.43
CA TRP A 149 4.97 9.00 -11.11
C TRP A 149 5.40 8.99 -12.58
N ALA A 150 6.52 8.36 -12.91
CA ALA A 150 6.98 8.22 -14.29
C ALA A 150 6.02 7.40 -15.18
N LEU A 151 5.26 6.46 -14.59
CA LEU A 151 4.26 5.64 -15.28
C LEU A 151 2.93 6.37 -15.51
N MET A 152 2.70 7.50 -14.84
CA MET A 152 1.48 8.30 -14.96
C MET A 152 1.42 9.03 -16.32
N PRO A 153 0.22 9.22 -16.90
CA PRO A 153 0.05 10.02 -18.11
C PRO A 153 0.68 11.41 -17.99
N SER A 154 1.40 11.86 -19.01
CA SER A 154 2.14 13.13 -18.97
C SER A 154 1.25 14.34 -18.70
N ALA A 155 0.00 14.31 -19.17
CA ALA A 155 -0.97 15.40 -19.03
C ALA A 155 -1.34 15.73 -17.56
N ILE A 156 -1.14 14.79 -16.63
CA ILE A 156 -1.49 14.97 -15.22
C ILE A 156 -0.27 15.09 -14.30
N ARG A 157 0.95 15.03 -14.85
CA ARG A 157 2.19 15.15 -14.07
C ARG A 157 2.58 16.61 -13.90
N LYS A 158 2.83 17.03 -12.67
CA LYS A 158 3.38 18.36 -12.34
C LYS A 158 4.65 18.25 -11.52
#